data_AF-A0A0U1KPX9-F1
#
_entry.id   AF-A0A0U1KPX9-F1
#
_cell.length_a   1.000
_cell.length_b   1.000
_cell.length_c   1.000
_cell.angle_alpha   90.00
_cell.angle_beta   90.00
_cell.angle_gamma   90.00
#
_symmetry.space_group_name_H-M   'P 1'
#
loop_
_entity.id
_entity.type
_entity.pdbx_description
1 polymer ?
#
loop_
_entity_poly.entity_id
_entity_poly.type
_entity_poly.pdbx_seq_one_letter_code
_entity_poly.pdbx_strand_id
1 'polypeptide(L)'
;MNWEKLFTMQKQLDTYIQQNHALVTSEIFDKKVLALLVEIGELANETRCFKFWSKKGPSEDTVILEEYVDGLHFILSLGIDLGFEPERVDIPNIQADTTELFHQVYQSIQVFKEKTNTETYQQLFGLFLRLGQVLGFSETAIMQAYIDKNETNFNRQDQNY
;
A
#
# COMPACT_ATOMS: atom_id res chain seq x y z
N MET A 1 0.82 -6.98 13.64
CA MET A 1 0.62 -5.53 13.40
C MET A 1 -0.59 -5.01 14.15
N ASN A 2 -0.60 -3.77 14.63
CA ASN A 2 -1.81 -3.12 15.19
C ASN A 2 -2.61 -2.43 14.07
N TRP A 3 -3.51 -3.17 13.42
CA TRP A 3 -4.28 -2.67 12.27
C TRP A 3 -5.26 -1.56 12.66
N GLU A 4 -5.91 -1.65 13.82
CA GLU A 4 -6.83 -0.64 14.33
C GLU A 4 -6.17 0.75 14.37
N LYS A 5 -4.93 0.83 14.86
CA LYS A 5 -4.16 2.08 14.88
C LYS A 5 -3.90 2.61 13.46
N LEU A 6 -3.47 1.76 12.53
CA LEU A 6 -3.15 2.20 11.16
C LEU A 6 -4.40 2.66 10.41
N PHE A 7 -5.52 1.95 10.52
CA PHE A 7 -6.81 2.37 9.96
C PHE A 7 -7.28 3.70 10.56
N THR A 8 -7.15 3.88 11.87
CA THR A 8 -7.50 5.15 12.53
C THR A 8 -6.68 6.32 11.98
N MET A 9 -5.35 6.15 11.85
CA MET A 9 -4.48 7.18 11.29
C MET A 9 -4.79 7.49 9.83
N GLN A 10 -5.07 6.46 9.01
CA GLN A 10 -5.43 6.66 7.61
C GLN A 10 -6.76 7.39 7.47
N LYS A 11 -7.76 7.03 8.28
CA LYS A 11 -9.09 7.66 8.26
C LYS A 11 -9.01 9.14 8.60
N GLN A 12 -8.14 9.52 9.53
CA GLN A 12 -7.87 10.92 9.86
C GLN A 12 -7.26 11.67 8.66
N LEU A 13 -6.24 11.08 8.02
CA LEU A 13 -5.60 11.65 6.84
C LEU A 13 -6.57 11.79 5.66
N ASP A 14 -7.34 10.74 5.36
CA ASP A 14 -8.33 10.74 4.28
C ASP A 14 -9.41 11.79 4.50
N THR A 15 -9.91 11.92 5.74
CA THR A 15 -10.90 12.94 6.10
C THR A 15 -10.33 14.34 5.90
N TYR A 16 -9.07 14.56 6.28
CA TYR A 16 -8.39 15.85 6.11
C TYR A 16 -8.26 16.24 4.62
N ILE A 17 -7.80 15.31 3.79
CA ILE A 17 -7.67 15.51 2.33
C ILE A 17 -9.04 15.78 1.70
N GLN A 18 -10.07 15.01 2.04
CA GLN A 18 -11.42 15.18 1.48
C GLN A 18 -12.01 16.56 1.79
N GLN A 19 -11.79 17.06 3.02
CA GLN A 19 -12.26 18.39 3.43
C GLN A 19 -11.54 19.50 2.69
N ASN A 20 -10.23 19.37 2.46
CA ASN A 20 -9.43 20.38 1.78
C ASN A 20 -9.71 20.46 0.27
N HIS A 21 -10.10 19.34 -0.37
CA HIS A 21 -10.21 19.24 -1.82
C HIS A 21 -11.65 19.08 -2.36
N ALA A 22 -12.67 19.13 -1.50
CA ALA A 22 -14.10 19.05 -1.87
C ALA A 22 -14.45 17.89 -2.84
N LEU A 23 -13.84 16.72 -2.62
CA LEU A 23 -13.89 15.59 -3.55
C LEU A 23 -15.23 14.85 -3.51
N VAL A 24 -15.73 14.43 -4.68
CA VAL A 24 -16.93 13.59 -4.83
C VAL A 24 -16.54 12.10 -4.76
N THR A 25 -17.15 11.37 -3.82
CA THR A 25 -16.73 10.02 -3.38
C THR A 25 -16.67 8.97 -4.49
N SER A 26 -17.56 9.01 -5.48
CA SER A 26 -17.64 7.98 -6.53
C SER A 26 -16.52 8.03 -7.56
N GLU A 27 -15.78 9.14 -7.68
CA GLU A 27 -14.59 9.22 -8.56
C GLU A 27 -13.28 8.82 -7.86
N ILE A 28 -13.31 8.68 -6.54
CA ILE A 28 -12.10 8.50 -5.73
C ILE A 28 -11.59 7.05 -5.81
N PHE A 29 -12.50 6.06 -5.92
CA PHE A 29 -12.10 4.65 -5.95
C PHE A 29 -11.18 4.33 -7.12
N ASP A 30 -11.59 4.62 -8.36
CA ASP A 30 -10.76 4.32 -9.54
C ASP A 30 -9.42 5.08 -9.51
N LYS A 31 -9.42 6.32 -8.99
CA LYS A 31 -8.20 7.12 -8.80
C LYS A 31 -7.27 6.49 -7.76
N LYS A 32 -7.79 6.00 -6.63
CA LYS A 32 -7.01 5.31 -5.58
C LYS A 32 -6.48 3.95 -6.06
N VAL A 33 -7.24 3.21 -6.87
CA VAL A 33 -6.74 1.96 -7.47
C VAL A 33 -5.59 2.26 -8.43
N LEU A 34 -5.71 3.30 -9.26
CA LEU A 34 -4.60 3.72 -10.12
C LEU A 34 -3.40 4.19 -9.30
N ALA A 35 -3.59 4.98 -8.25
CA ALA A 35 -2.52 5.41 -7.36
C ALA A 35 -1.81 4.21 -6.72
N LEU A 36 -2.55 3.23 -6.21
CA LEU A 36 -1.97 1.98 -5.71
C LEU A 36 -1.11 1.29 -6.76
N LEU A 37 -1.59 1.16 -8.01
CA LEU A 37 -0.79 0.56 -9.09
C LEU A 37 0.52 1.32 -9.35
N VAL A 38 0.48 2.66 -9.27
CA VAL A 38 1.66 3.52 -9.41
C VAL A 38 2.64 3.27 -8.26
N GLU A 39 2.20 3.33 -7.01
CA GLU A 39 3.07 3.10 -5.84
C GLU A 39 3.70 1.71 -5.83
N ILE A 40 2.95 0.66 -6.21
CA ILE A 40 3.53 -0.69 -6.36
C ILE A 40 4.58 -0.73 -7.49
N GLY A 41 4.41 0.10 -8.52
CA GLY A 41 5.39 0.31 -9.59
C GLY A 41 6.65 1.01 -9.12
N GLU A 42 6.51 2.05 -8.28
CA GLU A 42 7.62 2.76 -7.66
C GLU A 42 8.41 1.84 -6.73
N LEU A 43 7.72 1.10 -5.86
CA LEU A 43 8.31 0.03 -5.05
C LEU A 43 9.07 -1.00 -5.89
N ALA A 44 8.48 -1.51 -6.98
CA ALA A 44 9.15 -2.44 -7.89
C ALA A 44 10.41 -1.81 -8.52
N ASN A 45 10.36 -0.51 -8.84
CA ASN A 45 11.47 0.22 -9.43
C ASN A 45 12.67 0.35 -8.48
N GLU A 46 12.42 0.56 -7.19
CA GLU A 46 13.43 0.70 -6.14
C GLU A 46 14.06 -0.64 -5.73
N THR A 47 13.28 -1.73 -5.72
CA THR A 47 13.83 -3.09 -5.56
C THR A 47 14.67 -3.53 -6.75
N ARG A 48 14.36 -3.02 -7.95
CA ARG A 48 15.01 -3.35 -9.22
C ARG A 48 14.99 -4.85 -9.56
N CYS A 49 14.11 -5.65 -8.95
CA CYS A 49 14.08 -7.10 -9.09
C CYS A 49 13.81 -7.58 -10.54
N PHE A 50 13.18 -6.73 -11.36
CA PHE A 50 12.90 -7.01 -12.77
C PHE A 50 14.01 -6.57 -13.74
N LYS A 51 15.01 -5.80 -13.29
CA LYS A 51 16.03 -5.17 -14.16
C LYS A 51 17.17 -6.14 -14.49
N PHE A 52 16.85 -7.30 -15.07
CA PHE A 52 17.79 -8.39 -15.40
C PHE A 52 18.94 -8.00 -16.34
N TRP A 53 18.79 -6.89 -17.07
CA TRP A 53 19.82 -6.33 -17.97
C TRP A 53 20.81 -5.38 -17.27
N SER A 54 20.66 -5.14 -15.96
CA SER A 54 21.46 -4.16 -15.21
C SER A 54 22.19 -4.80 -14.04
N LYS A 55 23.43 -4.35 -13.80
CA LYS A 55 24.23 -4.76 -12.63
C LYS A 55 24.05 -3.85 -11.41
N LYS A 56 23.33 -2.72 -11.56
CA LYS A 56 23.07 -1.81 -10.43
C LYS A 56 22.09 -2.51 -9.47
N GLY A 57 22.50 -2.64 -8.21
CA GLY A 57 21.70 -3.20 -7.12
C GLY A 57 20.52 -2.31 -6.71
N PRO A 58 19.65 -2.80 -5.80
CA PRO A 58 18.50 -2.08 -5.27
C PRO A 58 18.90 -0.74 -4.64
N SER A 59 17.91 0.13 -4.44
CA SER A 59 18.06 1.30 -3.57
C SER A 59 18.22 0.88 -2.11
N GLU A 60 18.58 1.83 -1.24
CA GLU A 60 18.70 1.58 0.20
C GLU A 60 17.38 1.06 0.79
N ASP A 61 17.46 0.17 1.79
CA ASP A 61 16.28 -0.46 2.39
C ASP A 61 15.26 0.55 2.93
N THR A 62 15.71 1.71 3.40
CA THR A 62 14.82 2.79 3.88
C THR A 62 14.01 3.41 2.75
N VAL A 63 14.56 3.53 1.55
CA VAL A 63 13.86 4.04 0.36
C VAL A 63 12.82 3.02 -0.08
N ILE A 64 13.19 1.75 -0.17
CA ILE A 64 12.25 0.68 -0.54
C ILE A 64 11.13 0.56 0.49
N LEU A 65 11.46 0.69 1.78
CA LEU A 65 10.47 0.68 2.84
C LEU A 65 9.49 1.85 2.69
N GLU A 66 9.97 3.06 2.39
CA GLU A 66 9.10 4.22 2.16
C GLU A 66 8.06 3.95 1.06
N GLU A 67 8.50 3.48 -0.11
CA GLU A 67 7.61 3.12 -1.23
C GLU A 67 6.62 2.00 -0.86
N TYR A 68 7.07 1.04 -0.04
CA TYR A 68 6.19 0.01 0.48
C TYR A 68 5.10 0.61 1.37
N VAL A 69 5.41 1.61 2.18
CA VAL A 69 4.39 2.23 3.03
C VAL A 69 3.41 3.10 2.25
N ASP A 70 3.83 3.68 1.13
CA ASP A 70 2.92 4.37 0.21
C ASP A 70 1.88 3.42 -0.38
N GLY A 71 2.28 2.23 -0.81
CA GLY A 71 1.35 1.17 -1.18
C GLY A 71 0.40 0.77 -0.04
N LEU A 72 0.90 0.68 1.20
CA LEU A 72 0.08 0.36 2.37
C LEU A 72 -0.98 1.44 2.66
N HIS A 73 -0.62 2.73 2.54
CA HIS A 73 -1.54 3.85 2.71
C HIS A 73 -2.75 3.72 1.77
N PHE A 74 -2.53 3.42 0.50
CA PHE A 74 -3.63 3.25 -0.46
C PHE A 74 -4.48 2.01 -0.21
N ILE A 75 -3.87 0.88 0.20
CA ILE A 75 -4.65 -0.32 0.56
C ILE A 75 -5.58 -0.02 1.73
N LEU A 76 -5.08 0.61 2.80
CA LEU A 76 -5.89 0.97 3.97
C LEU A 76 -6.98 1.98 3.60
N SER A 77 -6.65 2.96 2.78
CA SER A 77 -7.58 3.99 2.31
C SER A 77 -8.72 3.40 1.47
N LEU A 78 -8.43 2.45 0.58
CA LEU A 78 -9.44 1.69 -0.15
C LEU A 78 -10.33 0.85 0.78
N GLY A 79 -9.74 0.25 1.81
CA GLY A 79 -10.47 -0.47 2.85
C GLY A 79 -11.48 0.44 3.57
N ILE A 80 -11.04 1.63 3.99
CA ILE A 80 -11.89 2.61 4.69
C ILE A 80 -13.06 3.05 3.81
N ASP A 81 -12.81 3.41 2.55
CA ASP A 81 -13.86 3.85 1.62
C ASP A 81 -14.96 2.80 1.44
N LEU A 82 -14.61 1.52 1.54
CA LEU A 82 -15.51 0.37 1.35
C LEU A 82 -16.05 -0.22 2.65
N GLY A 83 -15.61 0.28 3.81
CA GLY A 83 -15.93 -0.29 5.13
C GLY A 83 -15.26 -1.63 5.42
N PHE A 84 -14.13 -1.94 4.76
CA PHE A 84 -13.32 -3.13 4.99
C PHE A 84 -12.16 -2.82 5.94
N GLU A 85 -12.42 -2.92 7.24
CA GLU A 85 -11.43 -2.67 8.30
C GLU A 85 -11.19 -3.97 9.11
N PRO A 86 -10.46 -4.96 8.56
CA PRO A 86 -10.25 -6.24 9.23
C PRO A 86 -9.32 -6.11 10.44
N GLU A 87 -9.68 -6.75 11.57
CA GLU A 87 -8.83 -6.86 12.76
C GLU A 87 -7.58 -7.71 12.51
N ARG A 88 -7.63 -8.61 11.53
CA ARG A 88 -6.56 -9.52 11.14
C ARG A 88 -6.55 -9.72 9.62
N VAL A 89 -5.36 -9.79 9.07
CA VAL A 89 -5.11 -10.14 7.66
C VAL A 89 -4.31 -11.43 7.64
N ASP A 90 -4.82 -12.45 6.94
CA ASP A 90 -4.08 -13.69 6.75
C ASP A 90 -3.06 -13.51 5.63
N ILE A 91 -1.80 -13.82 5.95
CA ILE A 91 -0.70 -13.75 5.00
C ILE A 91 -0.57 -15.12 4.34
N PRO A 92 -0.73 -15.23 3.02
CA PRO A 92 -0.67 -16.52 2.34
C PRO A 92 0.76 -17.05 2.37
N ASN A 93 0.91 -18.34 2.71
CA ASN A 93 2.21 -19.01 2.73
C ASN A 93 2.62 -19.43 1.31
N ILE A 94 3.00 -18.44 0.50
CA ILE A 94 3.42 -18.63 -0.89
C ILE A 94 4.94 -18.62 -0.96
N GLN A 95 5.52 -19.66 -1.54
CA GLN A 95 6.92 -19.73 -1.91
C GLN A 95 7.07 -19.20 -3.33
N ALA A 96 7.41 -17.92 -3.46
CA ALA A 96 7.59 -17.21 -4.71
C ALA A 96 8.73 -16.21 -4.54
N ASP A 97 9.40 -15.86 -5.64
CA ASP A 97 10.39 -14.79 -5.63
C ASP A 97 9.74 -13.40 -5.62
N THR A 98 10.54 -12.34 -5.43
CA THR A 98 10.06 -10.96 -5.38
C THR A 98 9.31 -10.56 -6.66
N THR A 99 9.81 -10.97 -7.83
CA THR A 99 9.21 -10.62 -9.14
C THR A 99 7.85 -11.31 -9.31
N GLU A 100 7.75 -12.59 -8.94
CA GLU A 100 6.49 -13.33 -8.95
C GLU A 100 5.47 -12.71 -7.99
N LEU A 101 5.89 -12.26 -6.81
CA LEU A 101 4.99 -11.62 -5.84
C LEU A 101 4.48 -10.26 -6.34
N PHE A 102 5.32 -9.45 -7.00
CA PHE A 102 4.83 -8.23 -7.66
C PHE A 102 3.74 -8.54 -8.69
N HIS A 103 3.94 -9.54 -9.56
CA HIS A 103 2.90 -9.95 -10.51
C HIS A 103 1.61 -10.40 -9.83
N GLN A 104 1.70 -11.15 -8.73
CA GLN A 104 0.53 -11.58 -7.97
C GLN A 104 -0.20 -10.41 -7.29
N VAL A 105 0.53 -9.42 -6.77
CA VAL A 105 -0.05 -8.19 -6.23
C VAL A 105 -0.75 -7.39 -7.34
N TYR A 106 -0.13 -7.20 -8.50
CA TYR A 106 -0.79 -6.53 -9.62
C TYR A 106 -2.06 -7.24 -10.07
N GLN A 107 -2.02 -8.57 -10.17
CA GLN A 107 -3.19 -9.36 -10.51
C GLN A 107 -4.29 -9.23 -9.46
N SER A 108 -3.95 -9.25 -8.16
CA SER A 108 -4.95 -9.14 -7.09
C SER A 108 -5.58 -7.75 -7.03
N ILE A 109 -4.84 -6.68 -7.37
CA ILE A 109 -5.41 -5.33 -7.54
C ILE A 109 -6.48 -5.33 -8.64
N GLN A 110 -6.20 -5.94 -9.79
CA GLN A 110 -7.18 -6.02 -10.89
C GLN A 110 -8.40 -6.85 -10.51
N VAL A 111 -8.20 -8.01 -9.87
CA VAL A 111 -9.30 -8.85 -9.37
C VAL A 111 -10.17 -8.11 -8.36
N PHE A 112 -9.56 -7.36 -7.44
CA PHE A 112 -10.26 -6.53 -6.47
C PHE A 112 -11.06 -5.40 -7.14
N LYS A 113 -10.49 -4.76 -8.17
CA LYS A 113 -11.16 -3.74 -8.97
C LYS A 113 -12.37 -4.30 -9.73
N GLU A 114 -12.24 -5.49 -10.31
CA GLU A 114 -13.31 -6.14 -11.07
C GLU A 114 -14.41 -6.72 -10.17
N LYS A 115 -14.05 -7.21 -8.98
CA LYS A 115 -14.95 -7.88 -8.04
C LYS A 115 -14.76 -7.34 -6.62
N THR A 116 -15.15 -6.09 -6.38
CA THR A 116 -14.97 -5.40 -5.09
C THR A 116 -15.79 -6.03 -3.96
N ASN A 117 -15.12 -6.75 -3.05
CA ASN A 117 -15.69 -7.32 -1.82
C ASN A 117 -14.57 -7.63 -0.80
N THR A 118 -14.96 -8.03 0.41
CA THR A 118 -14.03 -8.33 1.50
C THR A 118 -13.03 -9.45 1.18
N GLU A 119 -13.43 -10.49 0.44
CA GLU A 119 -12.55 -11.62 0.09
C GLU A 119 -11.39 -11.15 -0.82
N THR A 120 -11.72 -10.47 -1.92
CA THR A 120 -10.72 -9.95 -2.86
C THR A 120 -9.83 -8.87 -2.22
N TYR A 121 -10.38 -8.06 -1.32
CA TYR A 121 -9.60 -7.10 -0.53
C TYR A 121 -8.61 -7.79 0.41
N GLN A 122 -9.05 -8.79 1.17
CA GLN A 122 -8.17 -9.56 2.06
C GLN A 122 -7.09 -10.32 1.29
N GLN A 123 -7.41 -10.82 0.08
CA GLN A 123 -6.42 -11.46 -0.78
C GLN A 123 -5.35 -10.47 -1.26
N LEU A 124 -5.76 -9.29 -1.73
CA LEU A 124 -4.83 -8.20 -2.09
C LEU A 124 -3.95 -7.83 -0.89
N PHE A 125 -4.56 -7.56 0.25
CA PHE A 125 -3.85 -7.15 1.45
C PHE A 125 -2.87 -8.24 1.92
N GLY A 126 -3.31 -9.50 1.99
CA GLY A 126 -2.45 -10.62 2.37
C GLY A 126 -1.26 -10.80 1.44
N LEU A 127 -1.46 -10.73 0.12
CA LEU A 127 -0.38 -10.80 -0.87
C LEU A 127 0.61 -9.64 -0.74
N PHE A 128 0.11 -8.44 -0.49
CA PHE A 128 0.95 -7.27 -0.27
C PHE A 128 1.82 -7.41 1.00
N LEU A 129 1.24 -7.93 2.10
CA LEU A 129 2.01 -8.23 3.31
C LEU A 129 3.03 -9.34 3.07
N ARG A 130 2.70 -10.35 2.25
CA ARG A 130 3.65 -11.39 1.86
C ARG A 130 4.84 -10.82 1.09
N LEU A 131 4.61 -9.86 0.19
CA LEU A 131 5.67 -9.12 -0.50
C LEU A 131 6.58 -8.40 0.51
N GLY A 132 6.01 -7.67 1.48
CA GLY A 132 6.78 -7.00 2.53
C GLY A 132 7.65 -7.97 3.37
N GLN A 133 7.14 -9.16 3.69
CA GLN A 133 7.93 -10.20 4.38
C GLN A 133 9.12 -10.69 3.54
N VAL A 134 8.93 -10.89 2.23
CA VAL A 134 10.00 -11.33 1.32
C VAL A 134 11.03 -10.24 1.06
N LEU A 135 10.62 -8.97 1.11
CA LEU A 135 11.53 -7.81 1.12
C LEU A 135 12.27 -7.64 2.45
N GLY A 136 11.96 -8.44 3.47
CA GLY A 136 12.68 -8.45 4.75
C GLY A 136 12.20 -7.42 5.77
N PHE A 137 11.03 -6.81 5.56
CA PHE A 137 10.51 -5.80 6.48
C PHE A 137 9.91 -6.41 7.74
N SER A 138 10.34 -5.89 8.89
CA SER A 138 9.71 -6.22 10.18
C SER A 138 8.44 -5.42 10.39
N GLU A 139 7.51 -5.95 11.19
CA GLU A 139 6.28 -5.21 11.53
C GLU A 139 6.59 -3.86 12.19
N THR A 140 7.60 -3.81 13.07
CA THR A 140 8.02 -2.58 13.74
C THR A 140 8.53 -1.53 12.76
N ALA A 141 9.32 -1.95 11.76
CA ALA A 141 9.83 -1.04 10.72
C ALA A 141 8.70 -0.47 9.86
N ILE A 142 7.77 -1.32 9.41
CA ILE A 142 6.59 -0.88 8.65
C ILE A 142 5.76 0.10 9.48
N MET A 143 5.51 -0.21 10.76
CA MET A 143 4.71 0.64 11.62
C MET A 143 5.35 2.02 11.84
N GLN A 144 6.66 2.08 12.07
CA GLN A 144 7.35 3.35 12.25
C GLN A 144 7.35 4.17 10.95
N ALA A 145 7.73 3.57 9.83
CA ALA A 145 7.76 4.26 8.55
C ALA A 145 6.36 4.74 8.12
N TYR A 146 5.29 4.01 8.50
CA TYR A 146 3.92 4.45 8.28
C TYR A 146 3.58 5.70 9.08
N ILE A 147 3.97 5.74 10.36
CA ILE A 147 3.75 6.90 11.22
C ILE A 147 4.48 8.13 10.65
N ASP A 148 5.76 7.96 10.28
CA ASP A 148 6.59 9.03 9.73
C ASP A 148 6.03 9.55 8.39
N LYS A 149 5.56 8.64 7.53
CA LYS A 149 4.95 9.01 6.24
C LYS A 149 3.59 9.68 6.42
N ASN A 150 2.77 9.20 7.34
CA ASN A 150 1.48 9.80 7.68
C ASN A 150 1.66 11.26 8.16
N GLU A 151 2.62 11.52 9.06
CA GLU A 151 2.96 12.87 9.52
C GLU A 151 3.45 13.75 8.36
N THR A 152 4.33 13.22 7.51
CA THR A 152 4.80 13.92 6.31
C THR A 152 3.65 14.28 5.37
N ASN A 153 2.68 13.39 5.19
CA ASN A 153 1.53 13.63 4.33
C ASN A 153 0.58 14.71 4.89
N PHE A 154 0.37 14.77 6.21
CA PHE A 154 -0.32 15.90 6.85
C PHE A 154 0.41 17.22 6.57
N ASN A 155 1.72 17.26 6.79
CA ASN A 155 2.53 18.45 6.53
C ASN A 155 2.49 18.91 5.05
N ARG A 156 2.41 17.97 4.09
CA ARG A 156 2.26 18.28 2.66
C ARG A 156 0.90 18.92 2.36
N GLN A 157 -0.17 18.42 2.97
CA GLN A 157 -1.52 18.99 2.81
C GLN A 157 -1.62 20.42 3.36
N ASP A 158 -0.95 20.72 4.48
CA ASP A 158 -0.88 22.09 5.04
C ASP A 158 -0.19 23.11 4.12
N GLN A 159 0.61 22.61 3.16
CA GLN A 159 1.33 23.43 2.18
C GLN A 159 0.59 23.55 0.83
N ASN A 160 -0.70 23.18 0.78
CA ASN A 160 -1.56 23.16 -0.42
C ASN A 160 -1.06 22.22 -1.53
N TYR A 161 -0.51 21.06 -1.16
CA TYR A 161 -0.27 19.96 -2.11
C TYR A 161 -1.56 19.23 -2.48
#